data_AF-A0A533VDR3-F1
#
_entry.id   AF-A0A533VDR3-F1
#
_cell.length_a   1.000
_cell.length_b   1.000
_cell.length_c   1.000
_cell.angle_alpha   90.00
_cell.angle_beta   90.00
_cell.angle_gamma   90.00
#
_symmetry.space_group_name_H-M   'P 1'
#
loop_
_entity.id
_entity.type
_entity.pdbx_description
1 polymer ?
#
loop_
_entity_poly.entity_id
_entity_poly.type
_entity_poly.pdbx_seq_one_letter_code
_entity_poly.pdbx_strand_id
1 'polypeptide(L)'
;MSAPSPFRDLCFKLISSRYATVGRTVPSFRIAGEMEKRKWKPFRALLDKKDRKIFDEMFSYSRLYNSAGVMACRPVVVHPILKSIIFEHYKQLRKINTSRRYEY
;
A
#
# COMPACT_ATOMS: atom_id res chain seq x y z
N MET A 1 -18.61 -23.14 27.08
CA MET A 1 -18.70 -22.29 25.88
C MET A 1 -18.30 -20.87 26.29
N SER A 2 -17.03 -20.51 26.14
CA SER A 2 -16.49 -19.23 26.64
C SER A 2 -16.67 -18.14 25.57
N ALA A 3 -17.34 -17.03 25.93
CA ALA A 3 -17.55 -15.90 25.03
C ALA A 3 -16.22 -15.28 24.58
N PRO A 4 -16.08 -14.86 23.31
CA PRO A 4 -14.86 -14.21 22.84
C PRO A 4 -14.66 -12.85 23.54
N SER A 5 -13.40 -12.49 23.79
CA SER A 5 -13.05 -11.28 24.53
C SER A 5 -13.40 -10.00 23.77
N PRO A 6 -13.91 -8.95 24.45
CA PRO A 6 -14.44 -7.72 23.83
C PRO A 6 -13.41 -6.94 23.01
N PHE A 7 -12.11 -7.23 23.19
CA PHE A 7 -11.02 -6.58 22.47
C PHE A 7 -10.91 -7.02 21.01
N ARG A 8 -11.25 -8.28 20.68
CA ARG A 8 -11.23 -8.77 19.29
C ARG A 8 -12.40 -8.22 18.49
N ASP A 9 -13.57 -8.08 19.11
CA ASP A 9 -14.75 -7.49 18.50
C ASP A 9 -14.61 -6.00 18.23
N LEU A 10 -13.88 -5.26 19.08
CA LEU A 10 -13.62 -3.85 18.86
C LEU A 10 -12.66 -3.63 17.67
N CYS A 11 -11.63 -4.47 17.54
CA CYS A 11 -10.70 -4.41 16.41
C CYS A 11 -11.39 -4.74 15.08
N PHE A 12 -12.29 -5.73 15.08
CA PHE A 12 -13.08 -6.09 13.89
C PHE A 12 -14.15 -5.03 13.55
N LYS A 13 -14.84 -4.48 14.55
CA LYS A 13 -15.83 -3.40 14.35
C LYS A 13 -15.18 -2.08 13.89
N LEU A 14 -13.97 -1.74 14.35
CA LEU A 14 -13.25 -0.55 13.88
C LEU A 14 -12.68 -0.71 12.46
N ILE A 15 -12.36 -1.93 12.05
CA ILE A 15 -12.01 -2.25 10.66
C ILE A 15 -13.27 -2.18 9.80
N SER A 16 -14.41 -2.74 10.24
CA SER A 16 -15.64 -2.83 9.44
C SER A 16 -16.45 -1.53 9.36
N SER A 17 -16.45 -0.68 10.40
CA SER A 17 -17.31 0.50 10.49
C SER A 17 -16.93 1.64 9.53
N ARG A 18 -15.68 1.66 9.02
CA ARG A 18 -15.24 2.62 7.98
C ARG A 18 -15.34 2.13 6.54
N TYR A 19 -15.91 0.95 6.29
CA TYR A 19 -16.28 0.50 4.94
C TYR A 19 -17.78 0.63 4.64
N ALA A 20 -18.58 1.12 5.60
CA ALA A 20 -20.04 1.09 5.52
C ALA A 20 -20.70 2.36 4.94
N THR A 21 -19.98 3.20 4.18
CA THR A 21 -20.60 4.39 3.52
C THR A 21 -20.50 4.42 1.99
N VAL A 22 -20.02 3.37 1.33
CA VAL A 22 -20.11 3.28 -0.14
C VAL A 22 -20.93 2.06 -0.54
N GLY A 23 -22.24 2.16 -0.35
CA GLY A 23 -23.16 1.27 -1.04
C GLY A 23 -23.08 1.54 -2.55
N ARG A 24 -22.76 0.50 -3.34
CA ARG A 24 -23.02 0.32 -4.79
C ARG A 24 -21.87 0.44 -5.81
N THR A 25 -20.59 0.67 -5.48
CA THR A 25 -19.53 0.68 -6.52
C THR A 25 -18.16 0.23 -6.02
N VAL A 26 -17.51 -0.68 -6.76
CA VAL A 26 -16.10 -1.06 -6.52
C VAL A 26 -15.23 0.17 -6.79
N PRO A 27 -14.46 0.68 -5.81
CA PRO A 27 -13.63 1.85 -6.03
C PRO A 27 -12.58 1.55 -7.11
N SER A 28 -12.33 2.50 -7.99
CA SER A 28 -11.23 2.38 -8.94
C SER A 28 -9.92 2.15 -8.18
N PHE A 29 -8.99 1.41 -8.78
CA PHE A 29 -7.71 1.09 -8.15
C PHE A 29 -6.96 2.34 -7.65
N ARG A 30 -7.12 3.47 -8.35
CA ARG A 30 -6.58 4.78 -7.94
C ARG A 30 -7.16 5.26 -6.62
N ILE A 31 -8.47 5.16 -6.43
CA ILE A 31 -9.16 5.53 -5.18
C ILE A 31 -8.79 4.54 -4.08
N ALA A 32 -8.81 3.25 -4.41
CA ALA A 32 -8.46 2.18 -3.48
C ALA A 32 -7.02 2.31 -2.95
N GLY A 33 -6.07 2.73 -3.80
CA GLY A 33 -4.69 2.99 -3.40
C GLY A 33 -4.53 4.18 -2.46
N GLU A 34 -5.27 5.27 -2.69
CA GLU A 34 -5.29 6.40 -1.76
C GLU A 34 -5.94 6.04 -0.42
N MET A 35 -7.00 5.23 -0.43
CA MET A 35 -7.61 4.69 0.79
C MET A 35 -6.61 3.82 1.56
N GLU A 36 -5.85 2.98 0.87
CA GLU A 36 -4.81 2.16 1.48
C GLU A 36 -3.72 3.05 2.09
N LYS A 37 -3.19 4.04 1.34
CA LYS A 37 -2.22 5.01 1.84
C LYS A 37 -2.69 5.72 3.12
N ARG A 38 -3.99 6.03 3.23
CA ARG A 38 -4.57 6.63 4.45
C ARG A 38 -4.53 5.69 5.65
N LYS A 39 -4.64 4.37 5.48
CA LYS A 39 -4.51 3.39 6.57
C LYS A 39 -3.09 3.38 7.15
N TRP A 40 -2.09 3.69 6.34
CA TRP A 40 -0.68 3.77 6.75
C TRP A 40 -0.29 5.12 7.40
N LYS A 41 -1.25 6.04 7.61
CA LYS A 41 -0.98 7.32 8.29
C LYS A 41 -0.39 7.16 9.71
N PRO A 42 -0.85 6.25 10.58
CA PRO A 42 -0.27 6.06 11.91
C PRO A 42 1.19 5.59 11.82
N PHE A 43 1.49 4.67 10.91
CA PHE A 43 2.86 4.22 10.64
C PHE A 43 3.75 5.38 10.19
N ARG A 44 3.28 6.19 9.23
CA ARG A 44 3.96 7.42 8.80
C ARG A 44 4.17 8.41 9.94
N ALA A 45 3.25 8.52 10.89
CA ALA A 45 3.38 9.44 12.01
C ALA A 45 4.47 9.02 13.00
N LEU A 46 4.76 7.73 13.12
CA LEU A 46 5.80 7.19 14.00
C LEU A 46 7.23 7.33 13.40
N LEU A 47 7.33 7.55 12.10
CA LEU A 47 8.61 7.79 11.39
C LEU A 47 9.17 9.19 11.67
N ASP A 48 10.50 9.34 11.58
CA ASP A 48 11.16 10.65 11.67
C ASP A 48 10.78 11.56 10.50
N LYS A 49 10.95 12.88 10.67
CA LYS A 49 10.59 13.88 9.65
C LYS A 49 11.29 13.62 8.30
N LYS A 50 12.52 13.11 8.32
CA LYS A 50 13.27 12.77 7.10
C LYS A 50 12.64 11.56 6.40
N ASP A 51 12.38 10.50 7.16
CA ASP A 51 11.86 9.23 6.62
C ASP A 51 10.42 9.35 6.12
N ARG A 52 9.62 10.27 6.68
CA ARG A 52 8.26 10.55 6.18
C ARG A 52 8.23 10.95 4.71
N LYS A 53 9.21 11.75 4.26
CA LYS A 53 9.29 12.17 2.86
C LYS A 53 9.65 10.99 1.96
N ILE A 54 10.62 10.18 2.38
CA ILE A 54 11.05 8.97 1.67
C ILE A 54 9.89 7.98 1.55
N PHE A 55 9.12 7.80 2.63
CA PHE A 55 7.94 6.93 2.63
C PHE A 55 6.85 7.42 1.68
N ASP A 56 6.59 8.73 1.62
CA ASP A 56 5.61 9.29 0.68
C ASP A 56 6.04 9.14 -0.78
N GLU A 57 7.33 9.31 -1.06
CA GLU A 57 7.93 9.10 -2.37
C GLU A 57 7.85 7.62 -2.78
N MET A 58 8.20 6.70 -1.88
CA MET A 58 8.07 5.26 -2.09
C MET A 58 6.63 4.89 -2.48
N PHE A 59 5.62 5.43 -1.78
CA PHE A 59 4.22 5.18 -2.10
C PHE A 59 3.80 5.76 -3.47
N SER A 60 4.50 6.77 -3.99
CA SER A 60 4.18 7.35 -5.31
C SER A 60 4.39 6.37 -6.46
N TYR A 61 5.33 5.43 -6.33
CA TYR A 61 5.59 4.40 -7.34
C TYR A 61 4.40 3.48 -7.60
N SER A 62 3.53 3.28 -6.60
CA SER A 62 2.31 2.49 -6.78
C SER A 62 1.39 3.05 -7.88
N ARG A 63 1.43 4.38 -8.12
CA ARG A 63 0.62 5.04 -9.14
C ARG A 63 1.07 4.69 -10.56
N LEU A 64 2.36 4.44 -10.77
CA LEU A 64 2.92 4.07 -12.08
C LEU A 64 2.34 2.75 -12.60
N TYR A 65 2.00 1.85 -11.68
CA TYR A 65 1.52 0.50 -11.97
C TYR A 65 0.03 0.33 -11.72
N ASN A 66 -0.74 1.43 -11.68
CA ASN A 66 -2.19 1.40 -11.49
C ASN A 66 -2.89 0.50 -12.52
N SER A 67 -2.50 0.56 -13.79
CA SER A 67 -3.07 -0.27 -14.86
C SER A 67 -2.79 -1.76 -14.61
N ALA A 68 -1.54 -2.11 -14.29
CA ALA A 68 -1.16 -3.47 -13.96
C ALA A 68 -1.88 -3.99 -12.69
N GLY A 69 -2.11 -3.12 -11.70
CA GLY A 69 -2.85 -3.44 -10.50
C GLY A 69 -4.33 -3.75 -10.76
N VAL A 70 -4.99 -2.98 -11.64
CA VAL A 70 -6.38 -3.25 -12.09
C VAL A 70 -6.45 -4.60 -12.79
N MET A 71 -5.53 -4.85 -13.73
CA MET A 71 -5.52 -6.08 -14.53
C MET A 71 -5.18 -7.34 -13.74
N ALA A 72 -4.55 -7.20 -12.57
CA ALA A 72 -4.20 -8.34 -11.72
C ALA A 72 -5.41 -8.99 -11.03
N CYS A 73 -6.60 -8.40 -11.09
CA CYS A 73 -7.86 -8.90 -10.50
C CYS A 73 -7.71 -9.39 -9.04
N ARG A 74 -6.82 -8.77 -8.26
CA ARG A 74 -6.58 -9.13 -6.87
C ARG A 74 -7.53 -8.35 -5.95
N PRO A 75 -8.34 -9.02 -5.11
CA PRO A 75 -9.30 -8.33 -4.24
C PRO A 75 -8.62 -7.54 -3.13
N VAL A 76 -7.39 -7.93 -2.75
CA VAL A 76 -6.63 -7.27 -1.70
C VAL A 76 -5.67 -6.26 -2.30
N VAL A 77 -6.04 -4.98 -2.22
CA VAL A 77 -5.40 -3.82 -2.85
C VAL A 77 -3.95 -3.61 -2.42
N VAL A 78 -3.58 -3.98 -1.18
CA VAL A 78 -2.21 -3.81 -0.70
C VAL A 78 -1.20 -4.68 -1.46
N HIS A 79 -1.58 -5.84 -2.00
CA HIS A 79 -0.68 -6.71 -2.75
C HIS A 79 -0.11 -6.04 -4.01
N PRO A 80 -0.94 -5.55 -4.96
CA PRO A 80 -0.42 -4.89 -6.15
C PRO A 80 0.32 -3.59 -5.81
N ILE A 81 -0.06 -2.85 -4.76
CA ILE A 81 0.68 -1.66 -4.29
C ILE A 81 2.11 -2.04 -3.88
N LEU A 82 2.25 -3.00 -2.96
CA LEU A 82 3.55 -3.46 -2.49
C LEU A 82 4.39 -4.05 -3.62
N LYS A 83 3.76 -4.85 -4.49
CA LYS A 83 4.43 -5.46 -5.65
C LYS A 83 4.98 -4.39 -6.59
N SER A 84 4.23 -3.31 -6.82
CA SER A 84 4.64 -2.17 -7.64
C SER A 84 5.85 -1.45 -7.06
N ILE A 85 5.84 -1.21 -5.75
CA ILE A 85 6.95 -0.59 -5.03
C ILE A 85 8.20 -1.46 -5.14
N ILE A 86 8.10 -2.75 -4.78
CA ILE A 86 9.23 -3.69 -4.82
C ILE A 86 9.81 -3.78 -6.24
N PHE A 87 8.95 -3.85 -7.25
CA PHE A 87 9.37 -3.95 -8.64
C PHE A 87 10.13 -2.73 -9.13
N GLU A 88 9.69 -1.51 -8.76
CA GLU A 88 10.41 -0.29 -9.14
C GLU A 88 11.77 -0.19 -8.45
N HIS A 89 11.85 -0.52 -7.16
CA HIS A 89 13.12 -0.56 -6.43
C HIS A 89 14.07 -1.61 -7.01
N TYR A 90 13.56 -2.78 -7.41
CA TYR A 90 14.37 -3.80 -8.07
C TYR A 90 14.95 -3.31 -9.40
N LYS A 91 14.18 -2.57 -10.20
CA LYS A 91 14.68 -1.94 -11.43
C LYS A 91 15.79 -0.91 -11.14
N GLN A 92 15.62 -0.09 -10.10
CA GLN A 92 16.65 0.87 -9.70
C GLN A 92 17.94 0.18 -9.27
N LEU A 93 17.85 -0.87 -8.43
CA LEU A 93 18.99 -1.67 -8.01
C LEU A 93 19.71 -2.32 -9.20
N ARG A 94 18.94 -2.85 -10.17
CA ARG A 94 19.51 -3.41 -11.40
C ARG A 94 20.27 -2.36 -12.20
N LYS A 95 19.71 -1.14 -12.37
CA LYS A 95 20.39 -0.04 -13.08
C LYS A 95 21.72 0.32 -12.40
N ILE A 96 21.73 0.45 -11.08
CA ILE A 96 22.94 0.75 -10.31
C ILE A 96 24.00 -0.33 -10.48
N ASN A 97 23.60 -1.61 -10.41
CA ASN A 97 24.51 -2.74 -10.61
C ASN A 97 25.07 -2.78 -12.04
N THR A 98 24.21 -2.56 -13.03
CA THR A 98 24.59 -2.47 -14.44
C THR A 98 25.61 -1.34 -14.68
N SER A 99 25.39 -0.14 -14.14
CA SER A 99 26.35 0.97 -14.26
C SER A 99 27.71 0.64 -13.67
N ARG A 100 27.77 0.06 -12.46
CA ARG A 100 29.05 -0.38 -11.86
C ARG A 100 29.79 -1.40 -12.71
N ARG A 101 29.07 -2.22 -13.49
CA ARG A 101 29.67 -3.27 -14.31
C ARG A 101 30.29 -2.76 -15.61
N TYR A 102 29.99 -1.52 -16.01
CA TYR A 102 30.61 -0.85 -17.15
C TYR A 102 31.73 0.14 -16.74
N GLU A 103 32.00 0.27 -15.44
CA GLU A 103 33.09 1.10 -14.87
C GLU A 103 34.42 0.32 -14.73
N TYR A 104 34.45 -0.92 -15.24
CA TYR A 104 35.62 -1.80 -15.38
C TYR A 104 35.65 -2.38 -16.80
#